data_AF-A0AA49GJW6-F1
#
_entry.id   AF-A0AA49GJW6-F1
#
_cell.length_a   1.000
_cell.length_b   1.000
_cell.length_c   1.000
_cell.angle_alpha   90.00
_cell.angle_beta   90.00
_cell.angle_gamma   90.00
#
_symmetry.space_group_name_H-M   'P 1'
#
loop_
_entity.id
_entity.type
_entity.pdbx_description
1 polymer ?
#
loop_
_entity_poly.entity_id
_entity_poly.type
_entity_poly.pdbx_seq_one_letter_code
_entity_poly.pdbx_strand_id
1 'polypeptide(L)'
;MINEENKTEVIDQYLAGALTGDQLNEVKNRIETDPKFRHEIAFQEKIIQTVRQLEHEQLKSRFESIYKEDDGLTDKVVPFYQRPLYYYAAAITFLVIAGLFWLLNKRSPTETYRGFLAVEVESTRGADNVLDSIPLTIIDHPEYDFHYQWGDTLTLYGPFVSEEISVRFENDTYILQVRNQPYTIKQDNTIHLLRP
;
A
#
# COMPACT_ATOMS: atom_id res chain seq x y z
N MET A 1 4.05 -25.31 -18.51
CA MET A 1 3.49 -26.09 -17.39
C MET A 1 3.66 -25.30 -16.11
N ILE A 2 2.52 -24.89 -15.57
CA ILE A 2 2.44 -24.15 -14.31
C ILE A 2 2.54 -25.16 -13.16
N ASN A 3 3.44 -24.94 -12.22
CA ASN A 3 3.64 -25.75 -11.01
C ASN A 3 3.63 -24.84 -9.78
N GLU A 4 3.68 -25.39 -8.56
CA GLU A 4 3.61 -24.57 -7.34
C GLU A 4 4.79 -23.58 -7.21
N GLU A 5 5.95 -23.88 -7.79
CA GLU A 5 7.14 -23.03 -7.73
C GLU A 5 7.05 -21.79 -8.63
N ASN A 6 6.45 -21.91 -9.82
CA ASN A 6 6.29 -20.82 -10.78
C ASN A 6 4.88 -20.21 -10.80
N LYS A 7 3.96 -20.72 -9.97
CA LYS A 7 2.55 -20.33 -9.94
C LYS A 7 2.40 -18.82 -9.76
N THR A 8 3.09 -18.25 -8.77
CA THR A 8 3.01 -16.83 -8.44
C THR A 8 3.51 -15.97 -9.59
N GLU A 9 4.69 -16.29 -10.14
CA GLU A 9 5.27 -15.54 -11.26
C GLU A 9 4.37 -15.58 -12.50
N VAL A 10 3.74 -16.71 -12.79
CA VAL A 10 2.80 -16.82 -13.92
C VAL A 10 1.55 -16.00 -13.69
N ILE A 11 1.01 -15.97 -12.47
CA ILE A 11 -0.14 -15.13 -12.14
C ILE A 11 0.23 -13.64 -12.26
N ASP A 12 1.39 -13.24 -11.76
CA ASP A 12 1.88 -11.86 -11.89
C ASP A 12 1.97 -11.44 -13.37
N GLN A 13 2.55 -12.30 -14.22
CA GLN A 13 2.63 -12.06 -15.66
C GLN A 13 1.26 -12.03 -16.33
N TYR A 14 0.31 -12.85 -15.88
CA TYR A 14 -1.07 -12.84 -16.37
C TYR A 14 -1.77 -11.51 -16.04
N LEU A 15 -1.71 -11.07 -14.78
CA LEU A 15 -2.32 -9.82 -14.31
C LEU A 15 -1.65 -8.58 -14.93
N ALA A 16 -0.36 -8.67 -15.25
CA ALA A 16 0.37 -7.65 -16.01
C ALA A 16 0.06 -7.65 -17.51
N GLY A 17 -0.66 -8.64 -18.03
CA GLY A 17 -0.93 -8.80 -19.46
C GLY A 17 0.29 -9.20 -20.30
N ALA A 18 1.32 -9.76 -19.67
CA ALA A 18 2.59 -10.13 -20.31
C ALA A 18 2.58 -11.54 -20.92
N LEU A 19 1.64 -12.41 -20.52
CA LEU A 19 1.52 -13.76 -21.06
C LEU A 19 0.97 -13.77 -22.49
N THR A 20 1.55 -14.61 -23.34
CA THR A 20 1.11 -14.81 -24.73
C THR A 20 1.09 -16.28 -25.12
N GLY A 21 0.38 -16.60 -26.21
CA GLY A 21 0.36 -17.95 -26.79
C GLY A 21 -0.15 -19.04 -25.83
N ASP A 22 0.58 -20.14 -25.77
CA ASP A 22 0.18 -21.35 -25.03
C ASP A 22 0.09 -21.12 -23.51
N GLN A 23 0.94 -20.26 -22.94
CA GLN A 23 0.91 -19.97 -21.51
C GLN A 23 -0.36 -19.23 -21.10
N LEU A 24 -0.83 -18.28 -21.92
CA LEU A 24 -2.08 -17.58 -21.68
C LEU A 24 -3.28 -18.54 -21.74
N ASN A 25 -3.26 -19.47 -22.69
CA ASN A 25 -4.31 -20.48 -22.82
C ASN A 25 -4.29 -21.47 -21.64
N GLU A 26 -3.10 -21.86 -21.17
CA GLU A 26 -2.93 -22.72 -19.98
C GLU A 26 -3.52 -22.05 -18.73
N VAL A 27 -3.24 -20.76 -18.52
CA VAL A 27 -3.81 -19.98 -17.40
C VAL A 27 -5.32 -19.87 -17.51
N LYS A 28 -5.86 -19.53 -18.68
CA LYS A 28 -7.32 -19.44 -18.90
C LYS A 28 -8.03 -20.76 -18.61
N ASN A 29 -7.47 -21.87 -19.10
CA ASN A 29 -8.02 -23.19 -18.83
C ASN A 29 -7.96 -23.53 -17.33
N ARG A 30 -6.88 -23.17 -16.62
CA ARG A 30 -6.80 -23.34 -15.17
C ARG A 30 -7.80 -22.49 -14.40
N ILE A 31 -8.07 -21.27 -14.83
CA ILE A 31 -9.10 -20.43 -14.21
C ILE A 31 -10.46 -21.14 -14.27
N GLU A 32 -10.79 -21.78 -15.40
CA GLU A 32 -12.06 -22.50 -15.58
C GLU A 32 -12.11 -23.81 -14.78
N THR A 33 -11.02 -24.56 -14.74
CA THR A 33 -10.97 -25.93 -14.21
C THR A 33 -10.54 -26.03 -12.74
N ASP A 34 -9.80 -25.05 -12.22
CA ASP A 34 -9.26 -25.04 -10.85
C ASP A 34 -9.81 -23.84 -10.06
N PRO A 35 -10.79 -24.07 -9.17
CA PRO A 35 -11.33 -23.02 -8.31
C PRO A 35 -10.29 -22.37 -7.40
N LYS A 36 -9.31 -23.13 -6.88
CA LYS A 36 -8.28 -22.59 -5.98
C LYS A 36 -7.37 -21.62 -6.72
N PHE A 37 -6.97 -21.98 -7.94
CA PHE A 37 -6.18 -21.10 -8.81
C PHE A 37 -6.95 -19.82 -9.19
N ARG A 38 -8.26 -19.92 -9.43
CA ARG A 38 -9.13 -18.75 -9.67
C ARG A 38 -9.20 -17.82 -8.46
N HIS A 39 -9.34 -18.37 -7.26
CA HIS A 39 -9.35 -17.57 -6.02
C HIS A 39 -8.03 -16.84 -5.81
N GLU A 40 -6.90 -17.49 -6.09
CA GLU A 40 -5.57 -16.86 -6.01
C GLU A 40 -5.44 -15.67 -6.96
N ILE A 41 -5.88 -15.82 -8.22
CA ILE A 41 -5.86 -14.72 -9.20
C ILE A 41 -6.76 -13.57 -8.74
N ALA A 42 -7.98 -13.86 -8.31
CA ALA A 42 -8.91 -12.83 -7.83
C ALA A 42 -8.37 -12.10 -6.59
N PHE A 43 -7.68 -12.81 -5.71
CA PHE A 43 -7.03 -12.24 -4.53
C PHE A 43 -5.89 -11.28 -4.93
N GLN A 44 -4.97 -11.72 -5.79
CA GLN A 44 -3.86 -10.89 -6.26
C GLN A 44 -4.35 -9.69 -7.07
N GLU A 45 -5.40 -9.86 -7.89
CA GLU A 45 -6.04 -8.75 -8.60
C GLU A 45 -6.63 -7.72 -7.62
N LYS A 46 -7.30 -8.16 -6.56
CA LYS A 46 -7.85 -7.27 -5.52
C LYS A 46 -6.74 -6.47 -4.84
N ILE A 47 -5.59 -7.09 -4.54
CA ILE A 47 -4.42 -6.40 -3.98
C ILE A 47 -3.96 -5.28 -4.92
N ILE A 48 -3.77 -5.58 -6.21
CA ILE A 48 -3.32 -4.60 -7.22
C ILE A 48 -4.28 -3.41 -7.31
N GLN A 49 -5.59 -3.68 -7.30
CA GLN A 49 -6.60 -2.63 -7.37
C GLN A 49 -6.57 -1.72 -6.13
N THR A 50 -6.47 -2.31 -4.93
CA THR A 50 -6.38 -1.54 -3.68
C THR A 50 -5.15 -0.65 -3.64
N VAL A 51 -3.98 -1.15 -4.07
CA VAL A 51 -2.75 -0.34 -4.12
C VAL A 51 -2.93 0.85 -5.06
N ARG A 52 -3.45 0.64 -6.28
CA ARG A 52 -3.70 1.73 -7.24
C ARG A 52 -4.67 2.78 -6.70
N GLN A 53 -5.68 2.35 -5.96
CA GLN A 53 -6.62 3.28 -5.35
C GLN A 53 -5.96 4.12 -4.26
N LEU A 54 -5.16 3.50 -3.38
CA LEU A 54 -4.43 4.20 -2.33
C LEU A 54 -3.42 5.19 -2.91
N GLU A 55 -2.67 4.80 -3.95
CA GLU A 55 -1.76 5.71 -4.66
C GLU A 55 -2.50 6.93 -5.22
N HIS A 56 -3.70 6.71 -5.78
CA HIS A 56 -4.51 7.79 -6.33
C HIS A 56 -5.04 8.73 -5.24
N GLU A 57 -5.49 8.19 -4.10
CA GLU A 57 -5.97 8.97 -2.96
C GLU A 57 -4.84 9.77 -2.29
N GLN A 58 -3.65 9.17 -2.13
CA GLN A 58 -2.45 9.86 -1.64
C GLN A 58 -1.98 10.95 -2.61
N LEU A 59 -2.02 10.70 -3.93
CA LEU A 59 -1.66 11.70 -4.92
C LEU A 59 -2.63 12.89 -4.87
N LYS A 60 -3.93 12.60 -4.77
CA LYS A 60 -4.97 13.62 -4.63
C LYS A 60 -4.77 14.47 -3.38
N SER A 61 -4.50 13.87 -2.23
CA SER A 61 -4.27 14.61 -0.98
C SER A 61 -3.03 15.50 -1.04
N ARG A 62 -1.95 15.05 -1.71
CA ARG A 62 -0.75 15.86 -1.99
C ARG A 62 -1.04 17.03 -2.92
N PHE A 63 -1.90 16.87 -3.93
CA PHE A 63 -2.32 18.00 -4.76
C PHE A 63 -3.13 19.01 -3.95
N GLU A 64 -4.10 18.54 -3.14
CA GLU A 64 -4.93 19.44 -2.32
C GLU A 64 -4.12 20.22 -1.26
N SER A 65 -3.02 19.66 -0.75
CA SER A 65 -2.13 20.39 0.18
C SER A 65 -1.31 21.46 -0.52
N ILE A 66 -0.84 21.23 -1.76
CA ILE A 66 -0.11 22.22 -2.56
C ILE A 66 -1.00 23.43 -2.88
N TYR A 67 -2.27 23.21 -3.23
CA TYR A 67 -3.19 24.32 -3.56
C TYR A 67 -3.61 25.15 -2.34
N LYS A 68 -3.54 24.60 -1.12
CA LYS A 68 -3.92 25.32 0.11
C LYS A 68 -2.79 26.17 0.70
N GLU A 69 -1.54 25.99 0.24
CA GLU A 69 -0.38 26.71 0.77
C GLU A 69 -0.05 28.00 -0.03
N ASP A 70 -0.69 28.23 -1.18
CA ASP A 70 -0.39 29.32 -2.12
C ASP A 70 -1.35 30.54 -2.05
N ASP A 71 -2.25 30.59 -1.08
CA ASP A 71 -3.18 31.73 -0.87
C ASP A 71 -2.52 32.96 -0.18
N GLY A 72 -1.18 32.98 -0.07
CA GLY A 72 -0.42 33.96 0.73
C GLY A 72 0.52 34.89 -0.02
N LEU A 73 0.62 34.83 -1.36
CA LEU A 73 1.55 35.68 -2.11
C LEU A 73 0.84 36.92 -2.67
N THR A 74 1.00 38.04 -1.96
CA THR A 74 0.60 39.37 -2.43
C THR A 74 1.28 39.68 -3.76
N ASP A 75 0.46 39.95 -4.76
CA ASP A 75 0.83 40.21 -6.16
C ASP A 75 1.56 41.56 -6.30
N LYS A 76 2.86 41.59 -5.97
CA LYS A 76 3.68 42.79 -6.13
C LYS A 76 4.23 42.86 -7.54
N VAL A 77 3.48 43.54 -8.41
CA VAL A 77 3.85 43.84 -9.79
C VAL A 77 5.15 44.67 -9.81
N VAL A 78 6.24 44.07 -10.29
CA VAL A 78 7.54 44.77 -10.48
C VAL A 78 7.64 45.20 -11.95
N PRO A 79 7.85 46.49 -12.27
CA PRO A 79 7.85 46.97 -13.65
C PRO A 79 8.99 46.36 -14.48
N PHE A 80 8.62 45.76 -15.60
CA PHE A 80 9.42 44.89 -16.48
C PHE A 80 10.52 45.59 -17.31
N TYR A 81 10.75 46.89 -17.11
CA TYR A 81 11.70 47.64 -17.94
C TYR A 81 12.68 48.40 -17.07
N GLN A 82 13.84 47.79 -16.80
CA GLN A 82 15.18 48.42 -16.87
C GLN A 82 16.27 47.49 -16.27
N ARG A 83 17.26 47.16 -17.11
CA ARG A 83 18.71 46.88 -16.86
C ARG A 83 19.26 45.50 -17.29
N PRO A 84 20.46 45.45 -17.91
CA PRO A 84 21.02 44.26 -18.56
C PRO A 84 21.83 43.38 -17.58
N LEU A 85 21.23 42.96 -16.46
CA LEU A 85 21.88 42.10 -15.46
C LEU A 85 21.34 40.66 -15.42
N TYR A 86 20.39 40.33 -16.30
CA TYR A 86 19.68 39.04 -16.31
C TYR A 86 20.55 37.81 -16.63
N TYR A 87 21.76 38.00 -17.17
CA TYR A 87 22.66 36.88 -17.47
C TYR A 87 23.22 36.19 -16.21
N TYR A 88 23.34 36.90 -15.09
CA TYR A 88 23.79 36.29 -13.82
C TYR A 88 22.65 35.64 -13.03
N ALA A 89 21.39 36.05 -13.26
CA ALA A 89 20.24 35.47 -12.57
C ALA A 89 19.97 34.02 -13.01
N ALA A 90 20.15 33.70 -14.29
CA ALA A 90 19.93 32.35 -14.83
C ALA A 90 20.86 31.29 -14.22
N ALA A 91 22.11 31.64 -13.92
CA ALA A 91 23.07 30.73 -13.29
C ALA A 91 22.72 30.46 -11.82
N ILE A 92 22.21 31.47 -11.11
CA ILE A 92 21.77 31.34 -9.72
C ILE A 92 20.49 30.50 -9.64
N THR A 93 19.53 30.68 -10.55
CA THR A 93 18.34 29.80 -10.59
C THR A 93 18.71 28.36 -10.90
N PHE A 94 19.67 28.09 -11.79
CA PHE A 94 20.10 26.71 -12.04
C PHE A 94 20.76 26.07 -10.81
N LEU A 95 21.58 26.81 -10.06
CA LEU A 95 22.21 26.31 -8.82
C LEU A 95 21.21 26.14 -7.68
N VAL A 96 20.24 27.05 -7.55
CA VAL A 96 19.15 26.92 -6.57
C VAL A 96 18.25 25.74 -6.95
N ILE A 97 17.87 25.57 -8.21
CA ILE A 97 17.06 24.43 -8.66
C ILE A 97 17.84 23.12 -8.49
N ALA A 98 19.12 23.05 -8.85
CA ALA A 98 19.93 21.85 -8.68
C ALA A 98 20.19 21.52 -7.19
N GLY A 99 20.44 22.54 -6.36
CA GLY A 99 20.59 22.38 -4.91
C GLY A 99 19.28 21.98 -4.22
N LEU A 100 18.16 22.57 -4.63
CA LEU A 100 16.83 22.22 -4.15
C LEU A 100 16.43 20.82 -4.63
N PHE A 101 16.74 20.46 -5.88
CA PHE A 101 16.53 19.11 -6.41
C PHE A 101 17.36 18.09 -5.64
N TRP A 102 18.61 18.39 -5.28
CA TRP A 102 19.44 17.52 -4.44
C TRP A 102 18.96 17.43 -2.99
N LEU A 103 18.41 18.52 -2.42
CA LEU A 103 17.83 18.54 -1.07
C LEU A 103 16.46 17.86 -0.99
N LEU A 104 15.62 18.02 -2.01
CA LEU A 104 14.32 17.36 -2.13
C LEU A 104 14.47 15.87 -2.48
N ASN A 105 15.46 15.51 -3.33
CA ASN A 105 15.80 14.11 -3.60
C ASN A 105 16.55 13.42 -2.44
N LYS A 106 16.92 14.16 -1.38
CA LYS A 106 17.45 13.60 -0.12
C LYS A 106 16.41 13.40 0.96
N ARG A 107 15.14 13.76 0.72
CA ARG A 107 14.02 13.41 1.60
C ARG A 107 13.14 12.41 0.89
N SER A 108 13.53 11.15 0.95
CA SER A 108 12.56 10.07 0.97
C SER A 108 11.97 10.03 2.40
N PRO A 109 10.71 10.45 2.64
CA PRO A 109 9.90 9.67 3.53
C PRO A 109 9.64 8.38 2.77
N THR A 110 10.52 7.41 3.02
CA THR A 110 10.22 6.02 2.74
C THR A 110 8.99 5.68 3.57
N GLU A 111 7.80 5.77 2.99
CA GLU A 111 6.75 4.79 3.30
C GLU A 111 7.38 3.45 2.92
N THR A 112 8.11 2.87 3.87
CA THR A 112 8.76 1.58 3.66
C THR A 112 7.65 0.56 3.78
N TYR A 113 6.97 0.29 2.68
CA TYR A 113 6.06 -0.85 2.58
C TYR A 113 6.84 -2.10 2.98
N ARG A 114 6.52 -2.68 4.14
CA ARG A 114 7.23 -3.85 4.67
C ARG A 114 6.61 -5.19 4.24
N GLY A 115 5.74 -5.16 3.24
CA GLY A 115 5.22 -6.33 2.56
C GLY A 115 3.74 -6.58 2.83
N PHE A 116 3.11 -7.17 1.83
CA PHE A 116 1.76 -7.73 1.91
C PHE A 116 1.88 -9.19 2.31
N LEU A 117 1.20 -9.57 3.37
CA LEU A 117 1.22 -10.95 3.86
C LEU A 117 -0.21 -11.43 3.96
N ALA A 118 -0.49 -12.62 3.42
CA ALA A 118 -1.70 -13.33 3.79
C ALA A 118 -1.43 -13.97 5.16
N VAL A 119 -2.13 -13.49 6.19
CA VAL A 119 -2.10 -14.16 7.50
C VAL A 119 -3.20 -15.19 7.50
N GLU A 120 -2.81 -16.47 7.61
CA GLU A 120 -3.73 -17.58 7.77
C GLU A 120 -4.49 -17.41 9.09
N VAL A 121 -5.82 -17.57 9.04
CA VAL A 121 -6.66 -17.41 10.22
C VAL A 121 -6.87 -18.78 10.85
N GLU A 122 -6.33 -18.97 12.06
CA GLU A 122 -6.58 -20.19 12.80
C GLU A 122 -7.99 -20.13 13.42
N SER A 123 -8.89 -21.00 12.95
CA SER A 123 -10.26 -21.12 13.47
C SER A 123 -10.40 -22.39 14.30
N THR A 124 -10.89 -22.25 15.54
CA THR A 124 -11.09 -23.38 16.46
C THR A 124 -12.45 -24.08 16.29
N ARG A 125 -13.34 -23.55 15.43
CA ARG A 125 -14.65 -24.13 15.11
C ARG A 125 -14.96 -23.92 13.64
N GLY A 126 -15.50 -24.94 12.99
CA GLY A 126 -16.02 -24.88 11.61
C GLY A 126 -17.17 -23.88 11.49
N ALA A 127 -16.82 -22.61 11.47
CA ALA A 127 -17.72 -21.48 11.30
C ALA A 127 -17.72 -21.15 9.81
N ASP A 128 -18.88 -21.36 9.17
CA ASP A 128 -19.09 -21.21 7.72
C ASP A 128 -18.82 -19.80 7.16
N ASN A 129 -18.48 -18.82 8.01
CA ASN A 129 -18.27 -17.41 7.66
C ASN A 129 -16.91 -16.84 8.10
N VAL A 130 -15.92 -17.70 8.43
CA VAL A 130 -14.56 -17.24 8.77
C VAL A 130 -13.72 -17.16 7.51
N LEU A 131 -12.98 -16.06 7.35
CA LEU A 131 -12.01 -15.91 6.27
C LEU A 131 -10.83 -16.86 6.53
N ASP A 132 -10.50 -17.74 5.57
CA ASP A 132 -9.34 -18.64 5.68
C ASP A 132 -8.01 -17.87 5.78
N SER A 133 -7.95 -16.69 5.16
CA SER A 133 -6.82 -15.78 5.25
C SER A 133 -7.27 -14.33 5.21
N ILE A 134 -6.55 -13.47 5.91
CA ILE A 134 -6.79 -12.02 5.90
C ILE A 134 -5.57 -11.36 5.25
N PRO A 135 -5.76 -10.52 4.21
CA PRO A 135 -4.69 -9.70 3.69
C PRO A 135 -4.24 -8.72 4.76
N LEU A 136 -2.96 -8.78 5.12
CA LEU A 136 -2.30 -7.94 6.08
C LEU A 136 -1.39 -6.95 5.35
N THR A 137 -1.53 -5.68 5.70
CA THR A 137 -0.67 -4.60 5.22
C THR A 137 0.04 -3.97 6.42
N ILE A 138 1.37 -3.92 6.41
CA ILE A 138 2.15 -3.23 7.45
C ILE A 138 2.69 -1.93 6.87
N ILE A 139 2.32 -0.81 7.48
CA ILE A 139 2.69 0.54 7.07
C ILE A 139 3.47 1.22 8.19
N ASP A 140 4.64 1.77 7.85
CA ASP A 140 5.35 2.69 8.74
C ASP A 140 4.73 4.09 8.58
N HIS A 141 4.07 4.60 9.62
CA HIS A 141 3.29 5.85 9.57
C HIS A 141 3.85 6.90 10.55
N PRO A 142 4.03 8.15 10.13
CA PRO A 142 4.64 9.19 10.97
C PRO A 142 3.79 9.59 12.19
N GLU A 143 2.46 9.44 12.11
CA GLU A 143 1.52 9.83 13.18
C GLU A 143 0.96 8.67 13.98
N TYR A 144 1.01 7.44 13.43
CA TYR A 144 0.37 6.28 14.03
C TYR A 144 1.42 5.23 14.33
N ASP A 145 1.69 5.04 15.62
CA ASP A 145 2.50 3.94 16.13
C ASP A 145 1.57 2.98 16.89
N PHE A 146 1.62 1.71 16.54
CA PHE A 146 0.83 0.64 17.17
C PHE A 146 -0.70 0.76 16.99
N HIS A 147 -1.16 1.04 15.78
CA HIS A 147 -2.59 1.10 15.43
C HIS A 147 -2.98 0.02 14.42
N TYR A 148 -4.28 -0.26 14.33
CA TYR A 148 -4.84 -1.10 13.28
C TYR A 148 -6.08 -0.45 12.64
N GLN A 149 -6.40 -0.87 11.43
CA GLN A 149 -7.66 -0.57 10.75
C GLN A 149 -8.12 -1.81 10.00
N TRP A 150 -9.42 -2.08 10.03
CA TRP A 150 -9.99 -3.25 9.37
C TRP A 150 -11.06 -2.86 8.35
N GLY A 151 -10.60 -2.58 7.13
CA GLY A 151 -11.46 -2.41 5.95
C GLY A 151 -11.49 -3.68 5.10
N ASP A 152 -11.07 -3.55 3.84
CA ASP A 152 -10.84 -4.70 2.94
C ASP A 152 -9.62 -5.54 3.32
N THR A 153 -8.67 -4.93 4.01
CA THR A 153 -7.46 -5.57 4.53
C THR A 153 -7.25 -5.16 5.99
N LEU A 154 -6.55 -6.00 6.75
CA LEU A 154 -6.09 -5.63 8.08
C LEU A 154 -4.81 -4.81 7.91
N THR A 155 -4.89 -3.52 8.18
CA THR A 155 -3.72 -2.62 8.11
C THR A 155 -3.17 -2.40 9.51
N LEU A 156 -1.87 -2.62 9.69
CA LEU A 156 -1.14 -2.33 10.92
C LEU A 156 -0.20 -1.15 10.70
N TYR A 157 -0.32 -0.14 11.56
CA TYR A 157 0.48 1.07 11.50
C TYR A 157 1.53 1.05 12.61
N GLY A 158 2.81 0.89 12.25
CA GLY A 158 3.93 0.86 13.19
C GLY A 158 5.01 -0.17 12.87
N PRO A 159 5.99 -0.35 13.77
CA PRO A 159 7.19 -1.16 13.55
C PRO A 159 6.91 -2.66 13.80
N PHE A 160 5.91 -3.20 13.12
CA PHE A 160 5.55 -4.62 13.21
C PHE A 160 6.50 -5.50 12.42
N VAL A 161 6.67 -6.74 12.90
CA VAL A 161 7.43 -7.81 12.22
C VAL A 161 6.44 -8.91 11.86
N SER A 162 6.41 -9.27 10.59
CA SER A 162 5.46 -10.23 10.00
C SER A 162 5.47 -11.61 10.65
N GLU A 163 6.66 -12.09 11.02
CA GLU A 163 6.90 -13.40 11.62
C GLU A 163 6.32 -13.52 13.04
N GLU A 164 5.92 -12.39 13.64
CA GLU A 164 5.38 -12.32 15.00
C GLU A 164 3.86 -12.05 14.99
N ILE A 165 3.22 -12.10 13.83
CA ILE A 165 1.80 -11.78 13.64
C ILE A 165 1.02 -13.02 13.25
N SER A 166 -0.02 -13.33 14.02
CA SER A 166 -1.06 -14.29 13.64
C SER A 166 -2.43 -13.71 13.92
N VAL A 167 -3.45 -14.20 13.21
CA VAL A 167 -4.84 -13.86 13.50
C VAL A 167 -5.58 -15.15 13.79
N ARG A 168 -6.36 -15.16 14.87
CA ARG A 168 -7.23 -16.29 15.22
C ARG A 168 -8.65 -15.79 15.41
N PHE A 169 -9.61 -16.65 15.11
CA PHE A 169 -11.01 -16.38 15.36
C PHE A 169 -11.50 -17.21 16.56
N GLU A 170 -11.96 -16.53 17.61
CA GLU A 170 -12.41 -17.16 18.85
C GLU A 170 -13.57 -16.37 19.47
N ASN A 171 -14.64 -17.08 19.89
CA ASN A 171 -15.81 -16.48 20.55
C ASN A 171 -16.41 -15.31 19.75
N ASP A 172 -16.63 -15.51 18.45
CA ASP A 172 -17.18 -14.51 17.51
C ASP A 172 -16.36 -13.23 17.38
N THR A 173 -15.08 -13.26 17.78
CA THR A 173 -14.19 -12.11 17.71
C THR A 173 -12.84 -12.52 17.13
N TYR A 174 -12.24 -11.60 16.37
CA TYR A 174 -10.90 -11.78 15.86
C TYR A 174 -9.87 -11.30 16.88
N ILE A 175 -8.85 -12.13 17.08
CA ILE A 175 -7.73 -11.86 17.97
C ILE A 175 -6.48 -11.79 17.10
N LEU A 176 -5.90 -10.59 17.03
CA LEU A 176 -4.58 -10.38 16.47
C LEU A 176 -3.55 -10.73 17.55
N GLN A 177 -2.65 -11.67 17.29
CA GLN A 177 -1.50 -11.89 18.14
C GLN A 177 -0.31 -11.15 17.54
N VAL A 178 0.28 -10.25 18.31
CA VAL A 178 1.56 -9.61 17.97
C VAL A 178 2.54 -9.97 19.08
N ARG A 179 3.68 -10.61 18.77
CA ARG A 179 4.68 -11.01 19.78
C ARG A 179 4.09 -11.83 20.93
N ASN A 180 3.16 -12.75 20.60
CA ASN A 180 2.45 -13.58 21.56
C ASN A 180 1.56 -12.79 22.55
N GLN A 181 1.26 -11.51 22.27
CA GLN A 181 0.28 -10.72 22.99
C GLN A 181 -1.03 -10.67 22.18
N PRO A 182 -2.18 -11.05 22.77
CA PRO A 182 -3.47 -11.04 22.09
C PRO A 182 -4.10 -9.65 22.12
N TYR A 183 -4.61 -9.21 20.98
CA TYR A 183 -5.34 -7.96 20.82
C TYR A 183 -6.69 -8.24 20.19
N THR A 184 -7.76 -7.82 20.87
CA THR A 184 -9.11 -7.89 20.32
C THR A 184 -9.27 -6.83 19.24
N ILE A 185 -9.55 -7.26 18.02
CA ILE A 185 -9.72 -6.36 16.88
C ILE A 185 -11.15 -6.41 16.36
N LYS A 186 -11.67 -5.25 15.95
CA LYS A 186 -13.02 -5.08 15.42
C LYS A 186 -12.96 -4.90 13.92
N GLN A 187 -13.92 -5.49 13.21
CA GLN A 187 -14.07 -5.30 11.78
C GLN A 187 -14.85 -4.00 11.53
N ASP A 188 -14.12 -2.88 11.59
CA ASP A 188 -14.64 -1.58 11.17
C ASP A 188 -13.55 -0.76 10.47
N ASN A 189 -14.00 0.18 9.64
CA ASN A 189 -13.11 0.99 8.82
C ASN A 189 -12.50 2.19 9.57
N THR A 190 -12.42 2.13 10.89
CA THR A 190 -11.82 3.20 11.71
C THR A 190 -10.47 2.77 12.26
N ILE A 191 -9.59 3.75 12.48
CA ILE A 191 -8.27 3.50 13.04
C ILE A 191 -8.40 3.34 14.55
N HIS A 192 -7.93 2.21 15.06
CA HIS A 192 -7.95 1.87 16.48
C HIS A 192 -6.54 1.71 17.02
N LEU A 193 -6.33 2.15 18.24
CA LEU A 193 -5.12 1.85 18.98
C LEU A 193 -5.15 0.38 19.42
N LEU A 194 -4.06 -0.37 19.19
CA LEU A 194 -3.88 -1.71 19.75
C LEU A 194 -3.59 -1.57 21.25
N ARG A 195 -4.64 -1.64 22.07
CA ARG A 195 -4.52 -1.65 23.53
C ARG A 195 -4.30 -3.09 24.01
N PRO A 196 -3.28 -3.35 24.85
CA PRO A 196 -3.13 -4.64 25.52
C PRO A 196 -4.25 -4.91 26.52
#